data_AF-A0A1V6KKE6-F1
#
_entry.id   AF-A0A1V6KKE6-F1
#
_cell.length_a   1.000
_cell.length_b   1.000
_cell.length_c   1.000
_cell.angle_alpha   90.00
_cell.angle_beta   90.00
_cell.angle_gamma   90.00
#
_symmetry.space_group_name_H-M   'P 1'
#
loop_
_entity.id
_entity.type
_entity.pdbx_description
1 polymer ?
#
loop_
_entity_poly.entity_id
_entity_poly.type
_entity_poly.pdbx_seq_one_letter_code
_entity_poly.pdbx_strand_id
1 'polypeptide(L)'
;MKKIVMIPETLDERKKTWRKLLAGVDKEKANGYAFVGEWLRTGERAELEVGSFILCYDEPGSMKNWYPVVRLLKVVENGLEEVYRWEGDVRERSWALAVRDDIATILAEAQGQEPEEGSPLASISDEELIAELRRRGYTVSRKEGDK
;
A
#
# COMPACT_ATOMS: atom_id res chain seq x y z
N MET A 1 -5.15 2.34 15.92
CA MET A 1 -5.15 3.59 16.76
C MET A 1 -5.28 4.78 15.82
N LYS A 2 -6.15 5.75 16.09
CA LYS A 2 -6.36 6.90 15.20
C LYS A 2 -5.49 8.10 15.59
N LYS A 3 -5.01 8.85 14.60
CA LYS A 3 -4.19 10.04 14.77
C LYS A 3 -4.56 11.12 13.75
N ILE A 4 -4.55 12.36 14.22
CA ILE A 4 -4.74 13.52 13.37
C ILE A 4 -3.41 13.84 12.70
N VAL A 5 -3.36 13.74 11.38
CA VAL A 5 -2.20 14.06 10.56
C VAL A 5 -2.51 15.20 9.60
N MET A 6 -1.50 15.98 9.26
CA MET A 6 -1.60 17.01 8.22
C MET A 6 -1.40 16.34 6.86
N ILE A 7 -2.36 16.47 5.94
CA ILE A 7 -2.24 15.90 4.60
C ILE A 7 -1.21 16.72 3.81
N PRO A 8 -0.21 16.07 3.18
CA PRO A 8 0.87 16.77 2.48
C PRO A 8 0.34 17.71 1.41
N GLU A 9 0.89 18.93 1.38
CA GLU A 9 0.59 19.93 0.36
C GLU A 9 1.03 19.48 -1.05
N THR A 10 0.52 20.17 -2.06
CA THR A 10 0.88 19.98 -3.47
C THR A 10 2.27 20.49 -3.79
N LEU A 11 2.99 19.79 -4.65
CA LEU A 11 4.26 20.29 -5.19
C LEU A 11 4.07 21.47 -6.16
N ASP A 12 2.95 21.47 -6.90
CA ASP A 12 2.56 22.55 -7.81
C ASP A 12 1.02 22.62 -7.90
N GLU A 13 0.44 23.68 -7.34
CA GLU A 13 -1.02 23.89 -7.30
C GLU A 13 -1.64 24.13 -8.68
N ARG A 14 -0.83 24.48 -9.68
CA ARG A 14 -1.33 24.87 -11.03
C ARG A 14 -1.81 23.67 -11.85
N LYS A 15 -1.55 22.46 -11.39
CA LYS A 15 -1.71 21.22 -12.15
C LYS A 15 -2.50 20.18 -11.36
N LYS A 16 -2.76 19.06 -12.03
CA LYS A 16 -3.55 17.98 -11.45
C LYS A 16 -2.80 17.41 -10.26
N THR A 17 -3.46 17.44 -9.12
CA THR A 17 -2.93 16.95 -7.86
C THR A 17 -4.06 16.30 -7.09
N TRP A 18 -3.78 15.23 -6.37
CA TRP A 18 -4.77 14.59 -5.49
C TRP A 18 -4.09 13.74 -4.42
N ARG A 19 -4.82 13.47 -3.34
CA ARG A 19 -4.40 12.57 -2.27
C ARG A 19 -5.49 11.54 -2.01
N LYS A 20 -5.08 10.32 -1.74
CA LYS A 20 -5.99 9.21 -1.53
C LYS A 20 -5.51 8.34 -0.38
N LEU A 21 -6.38 8.09 0.60
CA LEU A 21 -6.18 7.05 1.58
C LEU A 21 -6.31 5.71 0.86
N LEU A 22 -5.26 4.90 0.82
CA LEU A 22 -5.28 3.61 0.15
C LEU A 22 -5.94 2.57 1.03
N ALA A 23 -6.99 1.95 0.48
CA ALA A 23 -7.59 0.73 0.99
C ALA A 23 -7.08 -0.52 0.26
N GLY A 24 -6.66 -0.37 -1.00
CA GLY A 24 -6.13 -1.46 -1.81
C GLY A 24 -5.70 -1.04 -3.21
N VAL A 25 -5.14 -1.98 -3.96
CA VAL A 25 -4.69 -1.78 -5.34
C VAL A 25 -5.29 -2.85 -6.25
N ASP A 26 -5.98 -2.39 -7.28
CA ASP A 26 -6.57 -3.18 -8.34
C ASP A 26 -5.55 -3.33 -9.49
N LYS A 27 -4.96 -4.52 -9.60
CA LYS A 27 -3.94 -4.86 -10.60
C LYS A 27 -4.50 -5.06 -12.01
N GLU A 28 -5.81 -5.06 -12.21
CA GLU A 28 -6.40 -5.14 -13.55
C GLU A 28 -6.45 -3.78 -14.25
N LYS A 29 -6.33 -2.69 -13.47
CA LYS A 29 -6.35 -1.32 -14.00
C LYS A 29 -4.94 -0.80 -14.29
N ALA A 30 -4.84 -0.04 -15.38
CA ALA A 30 -3.60 0.55 -15.88
C ALA A 30 -3.50 2.08 -15.66
N ASN A 31 -4.43 2.66 -14.91
CA ASN A 31 -4.53 4.10 -14.69
C ASN A 31 -4.70 4.42 -13.20
N GLY A 32 -4.83 5.70 -12.85
CA GLY A 32 -4.97 6.13 -11.46
C GLY A 32 -6.17 5.54 -10.70
N TYR A 33 -7.14 4.91 -11.37
CA TYR A 33 -8.23 4.17 -10.72
C TYR A 33 -7.83 2.80 -10.21
N ALA A 34 -6.61 2.33 -10.50
CA ALA A 34 -6.02 1.15 -9.87
C ALA A 34 -5.91 1.33 -8.35
N PHE A 35 -5.75 2.55 -7.87
CA PHE A 35 -5.61 2.84 -6.45
C PHE A 35 -6.99 3.05 -5.83
N VAL A 36 -7.44 2.13 -4.97
CA VAL A 36 -8.77 2.14 -4.36
C VAL A 36 -8.70 2.75 -2.96
N GLY A 37 -9.71 3.54 -2.60
CA GLY A 37 -9.84 4.14 -1.28
C GLY A 37 -10.45 5.55 -1.29
N GLU A 38 -10.29 6.29 -0.19
CA GLU A 38 -10.99 7.55 0.05
C GLU A 38 -10.18 8.77 -0.40
N TRP A 39 -10.85 9.77 -0.96
CA TRP A 39 -10.21 11.03 -1.35
C TRP A 39 -9.95 11.90 -0.12
N LEU A 40 -8.71 12.40 -0.01
CA LEU A 40 -8.30 13.30 1.06
C LEU A 40 -8.12 14.72 0.51
N ARG A 41 -8.44 15.71 1.34
CA ARG A 41 -8.23 17.11 1.01
C ARG A 41 -6.80 17.53 1.32
N THR A 42 -6.14 18.09 0.33
CA THR A 42 -4.76 18.58 0.44
C THR A 42 -4.66 19.71 1.47
N GLY A 43 -3.65 19.68 2.34
CA GLY A 43 -3.41 20.74 3.34
C GLY A 43 -4.40 20.76 4.50
N GLU A 44 -5.38 19.85 4.53
CA GLU A 44 -6.30 19.72 5.66
C GLU A 44 -5.79 18.69 6.67
N ARG A 45 -6.32 18.77 7.90
CA ARG A 45 -6.11 17.75 8.93
C ARG A 45 -7.12 16.64 8.74
N ALA A 46 -6.63 15.39 8.69
CA ALA A 46 -7.48 14.20 8.64
C ALA A 46 -7.16 13.28 9.82
N GLU A 47 -8.19 12.67 10.39
CA GLU A 47 -8.04 11.62 11.39
C GLU A 47 -7.90 10.27 10.69
N LEU A 48 -6.69 9.71 10.72
CA LEU A 48 -6.33 8.48 10.02
C LEU A 48 -5.82 7.43 11.00
N GLU A 49 -5.97 6.16 10.65
CA GLU A 49 -5.43 5.06 11.46
C GLU A 49 -3.92 4.92 11.25
N VAL A 50 -3.17 4.80 12.35
CA VAL A 50 -1.75 4.45 12.33
C VAL A 50 -1.57 3.11 11.60
N GLY A 51 -0.67 3.09 10.62
CA GLY A 51 -0.47 1.98 9.69
C GLY A 51 -1.14 2.18 8.33
N SER A 52 -2.06 3.15 8.20
CA SER A 52 -2.69 3.47 6.90
C SER A 52 -1.70 4.11 5.92
N PHE A 53 -2.01 4.01 4.63
CA PHE A 53 -1.19 4.59 3.57
C PHE A 53 -1.93 5.69 2.82
N ILE A 54 -1.21 6.76 2.50
CA ILE A 54 -1.69 7.90 1.73
C ILE A 54 -0.91 7.94 0.42
N LEU A 55 -1.61 7.83 -0.70
CA LEU A 55 -1.05 8.05 -2.02
C LEU A 55 -1.22 9.50 -2.42
N CYS A 56 -0.11 10.16 -2.69
CA CYS A 56 -0.04 11.51 -3.22
C CYS A 56 0.35 11.45 -4.69
N TYR A 57 -0.42 12.15 -5.53
CA TYR A 57 -0.10 12.36 -6.92
C TYR A 57 0.00 13.85 -7.21
N ASP A 58 1.06 14.24 -7.89
CA ASP A 58 1.31 15.61 -8.32
C ASP A 58 1.82 15.61 -9.78
N GLU A 59 1.43 16.62 -10.58
CA GLU A 59 1.98 16.87 -11.92
C GLU A 59 2.77 18.19 -11.95
N PRO A 60 3.89 18.31 -11.23
CA PRO A 60 4.69 19.53 -11.24
C PRO A 60 5.20 19.88 -12.64
N GLY A 61 5.42 21.18 -12.87
CA GLY A 61 6.04 21.69 -14.09
C GLY A 61 5.10 22.50 -14.98
N SER A 62 5.58 22.82 -16.17
CA SER A 62 4.83 23.68 -17.12
C SER A 62 3.83 22.86 -17.95
N MET A 63 2.91 23.54 -18.67
CA MET A 63 2.02 22.85 -19.62
C MET A 63 2.76 21.93 -20.61
N LYS A 64 3.99 22.27 -20.99
CA LYS A 64 4.78 21.51 -21.96
C LYS A 64 5.75 20.52 -21.32
N ASN A 65 6.15 20.77 -20.07
CA ASN A 65 7.19 20.01 -19.36
C ASN A 65 6.68 19.49 -18.00
N TRP A 66 5.42 19.07 -17.93
CA TRP A 66 4.89 18.43 -16.73
C TRP A 66 5.41 16.99 -16.64
N TYR A 67 5.54 16.47 -15.43
CA TYR A 67 5.93 15.08 -15.17
C TYR A 67 5.15 14.55 -13.97
N PRO A 68 4.76 13.27 -13.94
CA PRO A 68 4.02 12.69 -12.83
C PRO A 68 4.97 12.39 -11.66
N VAL A 69 4.56 12.79 -10.46
CA VAL A 69 5.23 12.45 -9.21
C VAL A 69 4.26 11.69 -8.33
N VAL A 70 4.66 10.51 -7.89
CA VAL A 70 3.88 9.63 -7.01
C VAL A 70 4.64 9.45 -5.71
N ARG A 71 3.99 9.74 -4.59
CA ARG A 71 4.55 9.54 -3.25
C ARG A 71 3.59 8.72 -2.41
N LEU A 72 4.11 7.72 -1.71
CA LEU A 72 3.36 6.93 -0.76
C LEU A 72 3.84 7.28 0.64
N LEU A 73 2.91 7.71 1.50
CA LEU A 73 3.20 8.03 2.89
C LEU A 73 2.48 7.05 3.81
N LYS A 74 3.19 6.54 4.79
CA LYS A 74 2.65 5.72 5.87
C LYS A 74 2.32 6.61 7.07
N VAL A 75 1.13 6.41 7.63
CA VAL A 75 0.75 7.04 8.90
C VAL A 75 1.46 6.31 10.03
N VAL A 76 2.36 7.00 10.72
CA VAL A 76 3.11 6.47 11.86
C VAL A 76 2.73 7.24 13.13
N GLU A 77 3.14 6.74 14.30
CA GLU A 77 2.83 7.40 15.56
C GLU A 77 3.37 8.84 15.60
N ASN A 78 4.48 9.14 14.93
CA ASN A 78 5.07 10.48 14.94
C ASN A 78 4.63 11.37 13.77
N GLY A 79 3.66 10.95 12.95
CA GLY A 79 3.15 11.74 11.82
C GLY A 79 3.05 10.93 10.53
N LEU A 80 3.69 11.42 9.48
CA LEU A 80 3.74 10.78 8.17
C LEU A 80 5.18 10.46 7.78
N GLU A 81 5.41 9.25 7.31
CA GLU A 81 6.69 8.79 6.79
C GLU A 81 6.55 8.49 5.30
N GLU A 82 7.40 9.08 4.46
CA GLU A 82 7.44 8.76 3.02
C GLU A 82 8.15 7.42 2.84
N VAL A 83 7.42 6.40 2.39
CA VAL A 83 7.94 5.03 2.22
C VAL A 83 8.25 4.69 0.77
N TYR A 84 7.68 5.45 -0.17
CA TYR A 84 7.94 5.27 -1.60
C TYR A 84 7.80 6.59 -2.33
N ARG A 85 8.69 6.81 -3.29
CA ARG A 85 8.67 7.96 -4.19
C ARG A 85 9.08 7.51 -5.58
N TRP A 86 8.30 7.93 -6.56
CA TRP A 86 8.58 7.72 -7.95
C TRP A 86 8.33 9.01 -8.73
N GLU A 87 9.23 9.31 -9.65
CA GLU A 87 9.15 10.45 -10.56
C GLU A 87 9.24 9.92 -11.98
N GLY A 88 8.23 10.22 -12.78
CA GLY A 88 8.18 9.80 -14.17
C GLY A 88 8.85 10.77 -15.11
N ASP A 89 8.94 10.34 -16.35
CA ASP A 89 9.46 11.18 -17.42
C ASP A 89 8.50 12.31 -17.79
N VAL A 90 9.04 13.30 -18.50
CA VAL A 90 8.26 14.44 -19.02
C VAL A 90 7.10 13.92 -19.86
N ARG A 91 5.88 14.28 -19.44
CA ARG A 91 4.59 13.92 -20.05
C ARG A 91 4.26 12.43 -20.04
N GLU A 92 4.84 11.67 -19.11
CA GLU A 92 4.52 10.27 -18.94
C GLU A 92 3.07 10.06 -18.50
N ARG A 93 2.31 9.30 -19.29
CA ARG A 93 0.88 9.05 -19.04
C ARG A 93 0.60 7.70 -18.40
N SER A 94 1.50 6.74 -18.58
CA SER A 94 1.36 5.36 -18.10
C SER A 94 1.96 5.16 -16.70
N TRP A 95 2.13 6.26 -15.95
CA TRP A 95 2.74 6.26 -14.61
C TRP A 95 2.14 5.24 -13.65
N ALA A 96 0.82 4.99 -13.75
CA ALA A 96 0.14 4.05 -12.87
C ALA A 96 0.69 2.64 -13.03
N LEU A 97 0.99 2.21 -14.26
CA LEU A 97 1.62 0.91 -14.50
C LEU A 97 3.04 0.82 -13.93
N ALA A 98 3.77 1.94 -13.92
CA ALA A 98 5.14 1.97 -13.39
C ALA A 98 5.19 1.75 -11.86
N VAL A 99 4.16 2.20 -11.13
CA VAL A 99 4.17 2.22 -9.66
C VAL A 99 3.17 1.25 -9.01
N ARG A 100 2.19 0.75 -9.76
CA ARG A 100 1.07 -0.04 -9.21
C ARG A 100 1.54 -1.31 -8.52
N ASP A 101 2.42 -2.07 -9.15
CA ASP A 101 2.83 -3.38 -8.64
C ASP A 101 3.76 -3.23 -7.42
N ASP A 102 4.63 -2.21 -7.43
CA ASP A 102 5.45 -1.82 -6.27
C ASP A 102 4.58 -1.42 -5.07
N ILE A 103 3.61 -0.51 -5.29
CA ILE A 103 2.73 -0.04 -4.22
C ILE A 103 1.85 -1.18 -3.69
N ALA A 104 1.37 -2.08 -4.56
CA ALA A 104 0.62 -3.26 -4.14
C ALA A 104 1.47 -4.18 -3.25
N THR A 105 2.76 -4.32 -3.56
CA THR A 105 3.71 -5.11 -2.77
C THR A 105 3.92 -4.49 -1.38
N ILE A 106 4.18 -3.18 -1.32
CA ILE A 106 4.34 -2.45 -0.05
C ILE A 106 3.09 -2.55 0.83
N LEU A 107 1.90 -2.47 0.22
CA LEU A 107 0.63 -2.63 0.95
C LEU A 107 0.46 -4.03 1.52
N ALA A 108 0.79 -5.08 0.74
CA ALA A 108 0.70 -6.47 1.18
C ALA A 108 1.65 -6.73 2.36
N GLU A 109 2.92 -6.34 2.22
CA GLU A 109 3.95 -6.45 3.26
C GLU A 109 3.50 -5.76 4.56
N ALA A 110 2.93 -4.56 4.45
CA ALA A 110 2.49 -3.80 5.61
C ALA A 110 1.23 -4.36 6.29
N GLN A 111 0.38 -5.08 5.56
CA GLN A 111 -0.77 -5.79 6.11
C GLN A 111 -0.39 -7.14 6.73
N GLY A 112 0.90 -7.52 6.71
CA GLY A 112 1.33 -8.85 7.12
C GLY A 112 0.77 -9.94 6.20
N GLN A 113 0.30 -9.56 5.01
CA GLN A 113 0.06 -10.49 3.93
C GLN A 113 1.45 -10.83 3.39
N GLU A 114 2.04 -11.90 3.93
CA GLU A 114 3.10 -12.58 3.19
C GLU A 114 2.58 -12.81 1.76
N PRO A 115 3.41 -12.61 0.73
CA PRO A 115 3.00 -12.88 -0.64
C PRO A 115 2.34 -14.26 -0.69
N GLU A 116 1.25 -14.41 -1.46
CA GLU A 116 0.63 -15.73 -1.74
C GLU A 116 1.57 -16.67 -2.53
N GLU A 117 2.88 -16.60 -2.31
CA GLU A 117 3.70 -17.80 -2.33
C GLU A 117 3.28 -18.60 -1.11
N GLY A 118 2.27 -19.46 -1.30
CA GLY A 118 1.72 -20.29 -0.24
C GLY A 118 2.82 -20.80 0.67
N SER A 119 2.64 -20.61 1.99
CA SER A 119 3.61 -20.97 3.02
C SER A 119 4.42 -22.20 2.58
N PRO A 120 5.74 -22.27 2.74
CA PRO A 120 6.50 -23.48 2.42
C PRO A 120 5.87 -24.75 3.03
N LEU A 121 5.17 -24.57 4.17
CA LEU A 121 4.40 -25.59 4.87
C LEU A 121 3.09 -25.99 4.17
N ALA A 122 2.49 -25.13 3.34
CA ALA A 122 1.30 -25.43 2.53
C ALA A 122 1.56 -26.50 1.46
N SER A 123 2.82 -26.72 1.08
CA SER A 123 3.20 -27.86 0.22
C SER A 123 3.33 -29.19 0.98
N ILE A 124 3.38 -29.12 2.32
CA ILE A 124 3.56 -30.26 3.21
C ILE A 124 2.18 -30.71 3.70
N SER A 125 1.93 -32.01 3.70
CA SER A 125 0.65 -32.54 4.19
C SER A 125 0.46 -32.29 5.69
N ASP A 126 -0.79 -32.19 6.14
CA ASP A 126 -1.14 -32.11 7.57
C ASP A 126 -0.48 -33.25 8.36
N GLU A 127 -0.44 -34.46 7.79
CA GLU A 127 0.18 -35.62 8.46
C GLU A 127 1.68 -35.45 8.67
N GLU A 128 2.42 -34.98 7.65
CA GLU A 128 3.87 -34.75 7.73
C GLU A 128 4.21 -33.62 8.69
N LEU A 129 3.43 -32.53 8.70
CA LEU A 129 3.58 -31.43 9.65
C LEU A 129 3.36 -31.91 11.09
N ILE A 130 2.30 -32.69 11.33
CA ILE A 130 2.00 -33.24 12.66
C ILE A 130 3.11 -34.20 13.10
N ALA A 131 3.62 -35.04 12.20
CA ALA A 131 4.71 -35.98 12.49
C ALA A 131 6.01 -35.24 12.87
N GLU A 132 6.35 -34.18 12.15
CA GLU A 132 7.51 -33.34 12.43
C GLU A 132 7.41 -32.64 13.79
N LEU A 133 6.24 -32.05 14.09
CA LEU A 133 5.97 -31.39 15.36
C LEU A 133 6.09 -32.37 16.54
N ARG A 134 5.52 -33.58 16.39
CA ARG A 134 5.67 -34.65 17.40
C ARG A 134 7.13 -35.08 17.57
N ARG A 135 7.90 -35.21 16.48
CA ARG A 135 9.34 -35.54 16.54
C ARG A 135 10.14 -34.50 17.32
N ARG A 136 9.76 -33.22 17.21
CA ARG A 136 10.38 -32.11 17.97
C ARG A 136 9.84 -31.97 19.40
N GLY A 137 8.95 -32.87 19.83
CA GLY A 137 8.41 -32.89 21.20
C GLY A 137 7.20 -31.98 21.43
N TYR A 138 6.55 -31.49 20.38
CA TYR A 138 5.32 -30.72 20.49
C TYR A 138 4.08 -31.62 20.53
N THR A 139 3.13 -31.28 21.41
CA THR A 139 1.80 -31.90 21.44
C THR A 139 0.86 -31.11 20.54
N VAL A 140 0.40 -31.72 19.45
CA VAL A 140 -0.56 -31.11 18.53
C VAL A 140 -1.98 -31.54 18.90
N SER A 141 -2.84 -30.58 19.20
CA SER A 141 -4.28 -30.79 19.40
C SER A 141 -5.08 -29.95 18.41
N ARG A 142 -6.01 -30.59 17.69
CA ARG A 142 -6.97 -29.89 16.82
C ARG A 142 -8.14 -29.46 17.70
N LYS A 143 -8.51 -28.17 17.66
CA LYS A 143 -9.79 -27.74 18.21
C LYS A 143 -10.87 -28.18 17.22
N GLU A 144 -11.72 -29.11 17.62
CA GLU A 144 -12.99 -29.32 16.92
C GLU A 144 -13.91 -28.13 17.25
N GLY A 145 -14.32 -27.39 16.22
CA GLY A 145 -15.29 -26.32 16.38
C GLY A 145 -15.19 -25.21 15.33
N ASP A 146 -15.75 -25.46 14.15
CA ASP A 146 -16.83 -24.61 13.64
C ASP A 146 -17.57 -25.42 12.56
N LYS A 147 -18.88 -25.57 12.76
CA LYS A 147 -19.81 -26.29 11.90
C LYS A 147 -20.67 -25.28 11.17
#